data_AF-A0A2A7H8A9-F1
#
_entry.id   AF-A0A2A7H8A9-F1
#
_cell.length_a   1.000
_cell.length_b   1.000
_cell.length_c   1.000
_cell.angle_alpha   90.00
_cell.angle_beta   90.00
_cell.angle_gamma   90.00
#
_symmetry.space_group_name_H-M   'P 1'
#
loop_
_entity.id
_entity.type
_entity.pdbx_description
1 polymer ?
#
loop_
_entity_poly.entity_id
_entity_poly.type
_entity_poly.pdbx_seq_one_letter_code
_entity_poly.pdbx_strand_id
1 'polypeptide(L)'
;MNTILVLGGSNGRTLEKLAQKRNCKVIFHDGKNHGGVKKTFRSVIKKCDVIVVQKGACGHVSIDVAKDFAKKYDVPLLFNQGFGGTGALEIGLKHLQVA
;
A
#
# COMPACT_ATOMS: atom_id res chain seq x y z
N MET A 1 1.40 -0.35 16.53
CA MET A 1 1.04 0.75 15.60
C MET A 1 0.91 0.12 14.23
N ASN A 2 -0.28 0.18 13.64
CA ASN A 2 -0.54 -0.51 12.38
C ASN A 2 0.10 0.26 11.22
N THR A 3 0.57 -0.48 10.22
CA THR A 3 1.31 0.01 9.06
C THR A 3 0.59 -0.39 7.78
N ILE A 4 0.13 0.59 7.02
CA ILE A 4 -0.54 0.41 5.73
C ILE A 4 0.48 0.71 4.62
N LEU A 5 0.70 -0.23 3.70
CA LEU A 5 1.43 0.03 2.47
C LEU A 5 0.44 0.50 1.40
N VAL A 6 0.62 1.71 0.87
CA VAL A 6 -0.15 2.22 -0.27
C VAL A 6 0.70 2.16 -1.53
N LEU A 7 0.22 1.44 -2.54
CA LEU A 7 0.88 1.29 -3.84
C LEU A 7 0.09 2.02 -4.93
N GLY A 8 0.76 2.96 -5.60
CA GLY A 8 0.20 3.79 -6.65
C GLY A 8 -0.17 5.20 -6.18
N GLY A 9 -0.20 6.13 -7.14
CA GLY A 9 -0.54 7.54 -6.92
C GLY A 9 0.68 8.46 -6.84
N SER A 10 0.49 9.70 -6.38
CA SER A 10 1.53 10.74 -6.33
C SER A 10 1.63 11.49 -5.00
N ASN A 11 0.67 11.31 -4.08
CA ASN A 11 0.50 12.16 -2.88
C ASN A 11 0.99 11.50 -1.57
N GLY A 12 2.14 10.81 -1.60
CA GLY A 12 2.67 10.06 -0.44
C GLY A 12 2.81 10.87 0.85
N ARG A 13 3.41 12.06 0.79
CA ARG A 13 3.64 12.91 1.97
C ARG A 13 2.35 13.35 2.66
N THR A 14 1.30 13.62 1.88
CA THR A 14 -0.02 13.99 2.42
C THR A 14 -0.66 12.79 3.11
N LEU A 15 -0.55 11.62 2.49
CA LEU A 15 -1.00 10.34 3.03
C LEU A 15 -0.34 10.01 4.37
N GLU A 16 0.97 10.19 4.48
CA GLU A 16 1.71 9.98 5.73
C GLU A 16 1.21 10.90 6.86
N LYS A 17 1.01 12.19 6.58
CA LYS A 17 0.46 13.13 7.56
C LYS A 17 -0.95 12.76 8.01
N LEU A 18 -1.80 12.34 7.08
CA LEU A 18 -3.17 11.89 7.38
C LEU A 18 -3.18 10.62 8.24
N ALA A 19 -2.29 9.68 7.95
CA ALA A 19 -2.15 8.45 8.72
C ALA A 19 -1.68 8.72 10.15
N GLN A 20 -0.69 9.61 10.34
CA GLN A 20 -0.21 10.01 11.66
C GLN A 20 -1.33 10.59 12.53
N LYS A 21 -2.20 11.44 11.96
CA LYS A 21 -3.39 11.97 12.66
C LYS A 21 -4.37 10.88 13.10
N ARG A 22 -4.32 9.70 12.48
CA ARG A 22 -5.18 8.54 12.75
C ARG A 22 -4.43 7.42 13.49
N ASN A 23 -3.29 7.74 14.12
CA ASN A 23 -2.43 6.81 14.87
C ASN A 23 -1.98 5.58 14.05
N CYS A 24 -1.78 5.78 12.75
CA CYS A 24 -1.38 4.76 11.79
C CYS A 24 -0.12 5.21 11.05
N LYS A 25 0.71 4.25 10.66
CA LYS A 25 1.83 4.51 9.74
C LYS A 25 1.40 4.18 8.31
N VAL A 26 1.81 5.02 7.36
CA VAL A 26 1.73 4.69 5.93
C VAL A 26 3.14 4.55 5.38
N ILE A 27 3.35 3.51 4.58
CA ILE A 27 4.49 3.41 3.67
C ILE A 27 3.92 3.65 2.27
N PHE A 28 4.45 4.63 1.55
CA PHE A 28 3.98 4.97 0.21
C PHE A 28 4.99 4.52 -0.85
N HIS A 29 4.49 3.97 -1.95
CA HIS A 29 5.24 3.79 -3.19
C HIS A 29 4.36 4.18 -4.38
N ASP A 30 4.92 4.86 -5.37
CA ASP A 30 4.20 5.37 -6.55
C ASP A 30 3.71 4.29 -7.53
N GLY A 31 3.93 3.00 -7.24
CA GLY A 31 3.56 1.88 -8.12
C GLY A 31 4.31 1.79 -9.45
N LYS A 32 5.29 2.67 -9.71
CA LYS A 32 6.09 2.67 -10.93
C LYS A 32 7.31 1.76 -10.80
N ASN A 33 7.69 1.13 -11.91
CA ASN A 33 8.87 0.28 -11.96
C ASN A 33 10.11 1.11 -12.32
N HIS A 34 10.83 1.58 -11.31
CA HIS A 34 12.09 2.33 -11.48
C HIS A 34 13.34 1.42 -11.49
N GLY A 35 13.16 0.11 -11.70
CA GLY A 35 14.19 -0.89 -11.43
C GLY A 35 14.28 -1.22 -9.93
N GLY A 36 14.42 -2.49 -9.59
CA GLY A 36 14.52 -2.92 -8.18
C GLY A 36 13.19 -3.07 -7.43
N VAL A 37 12.04 -2.99 -8.10
CA VAL A 37 10.70 -3.11 -7.48
C VAL A 37 10.57 -4.36 -6.61
N LYS A 38 11.15 -5.50 -7.01
CA LYS A 38 11.13 -6.74 -6.23
C LYS A 38 11.84 -6.61 -4.87
N LYS A 39 13.01 -5.96 -4.84
CA LYS A 39 13.78 -5.77 -3.60
C LYS A 39 13.07 -4.79 -2.68
N THR A 40 12.56 -3.69 -3.25
CA THR A 40 11.79 -2.69 -2.51
C THR A 40 10.53 -3.32 -1.92
N PHE A 41 9.71 -3.98 -2.74
CA PHE A 41 8.43 -4.57 -2.33
C PHE A 41 8.63 -5.66 -1.28
N ARG A 42 9.65 -6.51 -1.44
CA ARG A 42 10.05 -7.46 -0.40
C ARG A 42 10.29 -6.81 0.95
N SER A 43 11.01 -5.69 0.98
CA SER A 43 11.36 -5.00 2.23
C SER A 43 10.17 -4.29 2.86
N VAL A 44 9.32 -3.65 2.06
CA VAL A 44 8.18 -2.87 2.58
C VAL A 44 6.99 -3.76 2.93
N ILE A 45 6.69 -4.80 2.14
CA ILE A 45 5.57 -5.71 2.40
C ILE A 45 5.78 -6.49 3.70
N LYS A 46 7.00 -6.92 3.99
CA LYS A 46 7.33 -7.61 5.25
C LYS A 46 7.11 -6.73 6.50
N LYS A 47 7.00 -5.40 6.34
CA LYS A 47 6.89 -4.42 7.43
C LYS A 47 5.50 -3.81 7.54
N CYS A 48 4.54 -4.20 6.70
CA CYS A 48 3.18 -3.69 6.74
C CYS A 48 2.19 -4.78 7.16
N ASP A 49 1.09 -4.35 7.76
CA ASP A 49 0.00 -5.22 8.20
C ASP A 49 -1.06 -5.39 7.11
N VAL A 50 -1.13 -4.43 6.16
CA VAL A 50 -2.04 -4.48 5.01
C VAL A 50 -1.47 -3.69 3.84
N ILE A 51 -1.73 -4.18 2.62
CA ILE A 51 -1.37 -3.53 1.36
C ILE A 51 -2.64 -3.02 0.70
N VAL A 52 -2.62 -1.78 0.22
CA VAL A 52 -3.71 -1.21 -0.58
C VAL A 52 -3.17 -0.71 -1.91
N VAL A 53 -3.63 -1.34 -2.99
CA VAL A 53 -3.22 -1.05 -4.36
C VAL A 53 -4.23 -0.13 -5.04
N GLN A 54 -3.77 1.01 -5.56
CA GLN A 54 -4.57 1.89 -6.40
C GLN A 54 -4.52 1.40 -7.85
N LYS A 55 -5.56 0.68 -8.30
CA LYS A 55 -5.55 0.04 -9.64
C LYS A 55 -5.34 1.03 -10.78
N GLY A 56 -5.94 2.22 -10.69
CA GLY A 56 -5.77 3.26 -11.72
C GLY A 56 -4.37 3.88 -11.74
N ALA A 57 -3.63 3.79 -10.64
CA ALA A 57 -2.38 4.53 -10.45
C ALA A 57 -1.16 3.64 -10.16
N CYS A 58 -1.25 2.33 -10.43
CA CYS A 58 -0.19 1.35 -10.18
C CYS A 58 0.03 0.50 -11.44
N GLY A 59 1.29 0.29 -11.84
CA GLY A 59 1.60 -0.49 -13.05
C GLY A 59 1.35 -1.99 -12.86
N HIS A 60 0.89 -2.69 -13.91
CA HIS A 60 0.53 -4.12 -13.84
C HIS A 60 1.64 -5.00 -13.26
N VAL A 61 2.89 -4.79 -13.69
CA VAL A 61 4.05 -5.53 -13.16
C VAL A 61 4.22 -5.34 -11.65
N SER A 62 4.05 -4.12 -11.15
CA SER A 62 4.11 -3.84 -9.71
C SER A 62 2.96 -4.54 -8.97
N ILE A 63 1.75 -4.54 -9.54
CA ILE A 63 0.59 -5.23 -8.95
C ILE A 63 0.87 -6.73 -8.81
N ASP A 64 1.40 -7.37 -9.85
CA ASP A 64 1.68 -8.81 -9.82
C ASP A 64 2.77 -9.15 -8.80
N VAL A 65 3.86 -8.37 -8.77
CA VAL A 65 4.91 -8.53 -7.76
C VAL A 65 4.37 -8.31 -6.34
N ALA A 66 3.47 -7.36 -6.14
CA ALA A 66 2.83 -7.13 -4.84
C ALA A 66 1.96 -8.31 -4.42
N LYS A 67 1.15 -8.88 -5.34
CA LYS A 67 0.34 -10.08 -5.06
C LYS A 67 1.20 -11.27 -4.68
N ASP A 68 2.30 -11.52 -5.39
CA ASP A 68 3.21 -12.62 -5.10
C ASP A 68 3.78 -12.52 -3.68
N PHE A 69 4.27 -11.33 -3.30
CA PHE A 69 4.82 -11.11 -1.97
C PHE A 69 3.75 -11.06 -0.88
N ALA A 70 2.58 -10.52 -1.15
CA ALA A 70 1.43 -10.54 -0.24
C ALA A 70 1.08 -11.98 0.13
N LYS A 71 0.93 -12.86 -0.87
CA LYS A 71 0.68 -14.29 -0.65
C LYS A 71 1.83 -14.97 0.09
N LYS A 72 3.08 -14.63 -0.25
CA LYS A 72 4.26 -15.22 0.38
C LYS A 72 4.41 -14.89 1.86
N TYR A 73 4.03 -13.68 2.26
CA TYR A 73 4.17 -13.18 3.63
C TYR A 73 2.85 -13.17 4.40
N ASP A 74 1.79 -13.72 3.82
CA ASP A 74 0.45 -13.75 4.41
C ASP A 74 -0.06 -12.36 4.81
N VAL A 75 0.19 -11.37 3.95
CA VAL A 75 -0.25 -9.98 4.17
C VAL A 75 -1.49 -9.71 3.30
N PRO A 76 -2.61 -9.26 3.90
CA PRO A 76 -3.80 -8.87 3.14
C PRO A 76 -3.50 -7.81 2.08
N LEU A 77 -3.99 -8.05 0.86
CA LEU A 77 -3.87 -7.11 -0.27
C LEU A 77 -5.27 -6.71 -0.75
N LEU A 78 -5.54 -5.40 -0.67
CA LEU A 78 -6.80 -4.79 -1.02
C LEU A 78 -6.63 -3.90 -2.25
N PHE A 79 -7.74 -3.66 -2.95
CA PHE A 79 -7.76 -2.81 -4.13
C PHE A 79 -8.62 -1.58 -3.92
N ASN A 80 -8.05 -0.42 -4.20
CA ASN A 80 -8.78 0.82 -4.40
C ASN A 80 -9.04 1.01 -5.91
N GLN A 81 -10.30 1.17 -6.28
CA GLN A 81 -10.72 1.35 -7.68
C GLN A 81 -10.39 2.76 -8.20
N GLY A 82 -10.24 3.75 -7.31
CA GLY A 82 -9.90 5.12 -7.67
C GLY A 82 -8.40 5.46 -7.66
N PHE A 83 -8.10 6.70 -8.01
CA PHE A 83 -6.75 7.29 -7.98
C PHE A 83 -6.43 8.02 -6.65
N GLY A 84 -7.39 8.07 -5.73
CA GLY A 84 -7.30 8.87 -4.50
C GLY A 84 -6.50 8.18 -3.38
N GLY A 85 -5.45 8.85 -2.91
CA GLY A 85 -4.67 8.46 -1.73
C GLY A 85 -5.51 8.24 -0.47
N THR A 86 -6.44 9.14 -0.20
CA THR A 86 -7.32 9.08 0.98
C THR A 86 -8.22 7.84 0.97
N GLY A 87 -8.81 7.49 -0.17
CA GLY A 87 -9.63 6.28 -0.29
C GLY A 87 -8.83 5.00 -0.02
N ALA A 88 -7.57 4.96 -0.46
CA ALA A 88 -6.68 3.83 -0.15
C ALA A 88 -6.37 3.73 1.35
N LEU A 89 -6.14 4.86 2.03
CA LEU A 89 -5.94 4.89 3.48
C LEU A 89 -7.18 4.40 4.24
N GLU A 90 -8.38 4.84 3.84
CA GLU A 90 -9.63 4.46 4.51
C GLU A 90 -9.95 2.97 4.37
N ILE A 91 -9.69 2.39 3.19
CA ILE A 91 -9.83 0.94 2.98
C ILE A 91 -8.90 0.17 3.91
N GLY A 92 -7.62 0.57 4.00
CA GLY A 92 -6.65 -0.07 4.87
C GLY A 92 -7.02 0.04 6.35
N LEU A 93 -7.42 1.24 6.80
CA LEU A 93 -7.85 1.46 8.18
C LEU A 93 -9.10 0.64 8.54
N LYS A 94 -10.10 0.60 7.65
CA LYS A 94 -11.32 -0.17 7.90
C LYS A 94 -11.02 -1.65 8.03
N HIS A 95 -10.12 -2.19 7.21
CA HIS A 95 -9.70 -3.58 7.33
C HIS A 95 -9.04 -3.86 8.69
N LEU A 96 -8.14 -2.98 9.12
CA LEU A 96 -7.42 -3.09 10.40
C LEU A 96 -8.29 -2.87 11.65
N GLN A 97 -9.49 -2.29 11.51
CA GLN A 97 -10.44 -2.14 12.62
C GLN A 97 -11.37 -3.35 12.76
N VAL A 98 -11.49 -4.18 11.70
CA VAL A 98 -12.38 -5.35 11.65
C VAL A 98 -11.59 -6.65 11.86
N ALA A 99 -10.27 -6.64 11.64
CA ALA A 99 -9.34 -7.73 11.91
C ALA A 99 -8.86 -7.73 13.37
#